data_AF-A0A2I0FNR7-F1
#
_entry.id   AF-A0A2I0FNR7-F1
#
_cell.length_a   1.000
_cell.length_b   1.000
_cell.length_c   1.000
_cell.angle_alpha   90.00
_cell.angle_beta   90.00
_cell.angle_gamma   90.00
#
_symmetry.space_group_name_H-M   'P 1'
#
loop_
_entity.id
_entity.type
_entity.pdbx_description
1 polymer ?
#
loop_
_entity_poly.entity_id
_entity_poly.type
_entity_poly.pdbx_seq_one_letter_code
_entity_poly.pdbx_strand_id
1 'polypeptide(L)'
;MNAKSRSIKDGIFVTIGSIVVLILSFALYFLLFRLFEGMIMGEQEGMVVGHQPDSLNFVSWLRMGYGIAWLLGGLAVYRSGLPEWFKASILAGALTSFFAAFGVQLYEMPMIMTGVIILVIAAALVWLYKMHKKWYHYYAVAIAIAASAFYLFPY
;
A
#
# COMPACT_ATOMS: atom_id res chain seq x y z
N MET A 1 -0.19 -33.51 11.70
CA MET A 1 -0.89 -32.46 10.91
C MET A 1 -0.19 -32.33 9.56
N ASN A 2 -0.88 -32.59 8.44
CA ASN A 2 -0.24 -32.70 7.11
C ASN A 2 0.33 -31.35 6.62
N ALA A 3 1.48 -31.37 5.95
CA ALA A 3 2.15 -30.17 5.42
C ALA A 3 1.22 -29.36 4.49
N LYS A 4 0.39 -30.05 3.69
CA LYS A 4 -0.60 -29.45 2.80
C LYS A 4 -1.67 -28.65 3.56
N SER A 5 -2.17 -29.16 4.70
CA SER A 5 -3.21 -28.45 5.47
C SER A 5 -2.64 -27.21 6.16
N ARG A 6 -1.38 -27.24 6.61
CA ARG A 6 -0.71 -26.07 7.19
C ARG A 6 -0.56 -24.96 6.14
N SER A 7 -0.18 -25.33 4.91
CA SER A 7 -0.03 -24.36 3.83
C SER A 7 -1.34 -23.68 3.42
N ILE A 8 -2.48 -24.40 3.46
CA ILE A 8 -3.80 -23.81 3.17
C ILE A 8 -4.22 -22.84 4.28
N LYS A 9 -3.99 -23.21 5.54
CA LYS A 9 -4.24 -22.33 6.69
C LYS A 9 -3.44 -21.03 6.58
N ASP A 10 -2.16 -21.11 6.22
CA ASP A 10 -1.33 -19.93 6.00
C ASP A 10 -1.93 -19.01 4.93
N GLY A 11 -2.44 -19.55 3.81
CA GLY A 11 -3.14 -18.77 2.79
C GLY A 11 -4.39 -18.05 3.31
N ILE A 12 -5.18 -18.70 4.16
CA ILE A 12 -6.35 -18.08 4.81
C ILE A 12 -5.90 -16.94 5.73
N PHE A 13 -4.85 -17.15 6.52
CA PHE A 13 -4.28 -16.10 7.37
C PHE A 13 -3.72 -14.93 6.56
N VAL A 14 -3.14 -15.19 5.39
CA VAL A 14 -2.71 -14.14 4.46
C VAL A 14 -3.91 -13.32 3.99
N THR A 15 -5.01 -13.95 3.59
CA THR A 15 -6.21 -13.20 3.16
C THR A 15 -6.74 -12.30 4.27
N ILE A 16 -6.98 -12.86 5.46
CA ILE A 16 -7.53 -12.12 6.61
C ILE A 16 -6.55 -11.02 7.03
N GLY A 17 -5.27 -11.35 7.16
CA GLY A 17 -4.23 -10.40 7.53
C GLY A 17 -4.08 -9.28 6.51
N SER A 18 -4.17 -9.58 5.20
CA SER A 18 -4.10 -8.56 4.15
C SER A 18 -5.25 -7.58 4.27
N ILE A 19 -6.48 -8.05 4.50
CA ILE A 19 -7.65 -7.18 4.71
C ILE A 19 -7.44 -6.29 5.93
N VAL A 20 -6.98 -6.85 7.06
CA VAL A 20 -6.71 -6.07 8.27
C VAL A 20 -5.63 -5.01 8.02
N VAL A 21 -4.51 -5.38 7.39
CA VAL A 21 -3.43 -4.43 7.07
C VAL A 21 -3.92 -3.34 6.11
N LEU A 22 -4.74 -3.68 5.12
CA LEU A 22 -5.34 -2.70 4.21
C LEU A 22 -6.21 -1.69 4.96
N ILE A 23 -7.14 -2.17 5.79
CA ILE A 23 -7.99 -1.30 6.62
C ILE A 23 -7.12 -0.38 7.49
N LEU A 24 -6.11 -0.94 8.15
CA LEU A 24 -5.19 -0.17 8.99
C LEU A 24 -4.39 0.85 8.18
N SER A 25 -3.96 0.51 6.97
CA SER A 25 -3.26 1.44 6.09
C SER A 25 -4.20 2.59 5.70
N PHE A 26 -5.38 2.32 5.18
CA PHE A 26 -6.32 3.39 4.84
C PHE A 26 -6.68 4.26 6.06
N ALA A 27 -6.98 3.65 7.20
CA ALA A 27 -7.27 4.39 8.44
C ALA A 27 -6.09 5.27 8.87
N LEU A 28 -4.85 4.75 8.80
CA LEU A 28 -3.64 5.50 9.13
C LEU A 28 -3.41 6.65 8.15
N TYR A 29 -3.65 6.46 6.85
CA TYR A 29 -3.57 7.54 5.87
C TYR A 29 -4.56 8.66 6.20
N PHE A 30 -5.83 8.33 6.46
CA PHE A 30 -6.84 9.32 6.85
C PHE A 30 -6.50 10.04 8.15
N LEU A 31 -5.95 9.32 9.14
CA LEU A 31 -5.48 9.92 10.38
C LEU A 31 -4.35 10.91 10.12
N LEU A 32 -3.33 10.52 9.34
CA LEU A 32 -2.22 11.41 8.99
C LEU A 32 -2.72 12.63 8.21
N PHE A 33 -3.58 12.44 7.21
CA PHE A 33 -4.20 13.52 6.46
C PHE A 33 -4.87 14.52 7.39
N ARG A 34 -5.71 14.05 8.32
CA ARG A 34 -6.42 14.91 9.27
C ARG A 34 -5.49 15.61 10.26
N LEU A 35 -4.42 14.95 10.71
CA LEU A 35 -3.43 15.56 11.59
C LEU A 35 -2.67 16.68 10.89
N PHE A 36 -2.21 16.45 9.66
CA PHE A 36 -1.52 17.47 8.90
C PHE A 36 -2.43 18.61 8.47
N GLU A 37 -3.67 18.32 8.08
CA GLU A 37 -4.68 19.35 7.82
C GLU A 37 -4.92 20.21 9.07
N GLY A 38 -5.09 19.60 10.25
CA GLY A 38 -5.27 20.32 11.50
C GLY A 38 -4.07 21.16 11.94
N MET A 39 -2.84 20.69 11.69
CA MET A 39 -1.62 21.45 12.01
C MET A 39 -1.41 22.63 11.05
N ILE A 40 -1.66 22.45 9.75
CA ILE A 40 -1.45 23.49 8.73
C ILE A 40 -2.57 24.54 8.78
N MET A 41 -3.82 24.12 9.03
CA MET A 41 -4.97 25.04 9.11
C MET A 41 -5.14 25.69 10.50
N GLY A 42 -4.70 25.04 11.58
CA GLY A 42 -4.75 25.59 12.94
C GLY A 42 -3.82 26.79 13.16
N GLU A 43 -2.80 26.96 12.32
CA GLU A 43 -1.91 28.13 12.32
C GLU A 43 -2.48 29.31 11.51
N GLN A 44 -3.59 29.10 10.78
CA GLN A 44 -4.20 30.04 9.83
C GLN A 44 -5.52 30.67 10.31
N GLU A 45 -5.79 30.74 11.61
CA GLU A 45 -6.97 31.47 12.16
C GLU A 45 -6.95 32.99 11.90
N GLY A 46 -5.91 33.53 11.24
CA GLY A 46 -5.75 34.97 11.00
C GLY A 46 -6.07 35.50 9.59
N MET A 47 -6.23 34.67 8.54
CA MET A 47 -6.51 35.21 7.20
C MET A 47 -7.25 34.21 6.29
N VAL A 48 -8.52 34.53 6.03
CA VAL A 48 -9.38 34.14 4.89
C VAL A 48 -8.80 33.03 3.99
N VAL A 49 -9.24 31.78 4.21
CA VAL A 49 -8.87 30.65 3.35
C VAL A 49 -9.68 30.71 2.04
N GLY A 50 -9.19 31.52 1.11
CA GLY A 50 -9.40 31.27 -0.31
C GLY A 50 -8.69 29.97 -0.69
N HIS A 51 -9.30 29.19 -1.59
CA HIS A 51 -8.71 28.01 -2.24
C HIS A 51 -7.28 28.31 -2.73
N GLN A 52 -6.26 27.98 -1.94
CA GLN A 52 -4.85 28.16 -2.33
C GLN A 52 -4.33 26.88 -3.03
N PRO A 53 -3.64 27.01 -4.18
CA PRO A 53 -3.07 25.89 -4.93
C PRO A 53 -2.00 25.09 -4.15
N ASP A 54 -1.44 25.66 -3.09
CA ASP A 54 -0.40 25.00 -2.27
C ASP A 54 -0.92 23.87 -1.39
N SER A 55 -2.20 23.91 -1.00
CA SER A 55 -2.86 22.82 -0.27
C SER A 55 -2.93 21.53 -1.11
N LEU A 56 -3.15 21.64 -2.42
CA LEU A 56 -3.17 20.51 -3.35
C LEU A 56 -1.78 19.86 -3.50
N ASN A 57 -0.73 20.68 -3.53
CA ASN A 57 0.65 20.20 -3.61
C ASN A 57 1.00 19.39 -2.35
N PHE A 58 0.66 19.88 -1.15
CA PHE A 58 0.94 19.16 0.10
C PHE A 58 0.26 17.79 0.15
N VAL A 59 -1.01 17.69 -0.24
CA VAL A 59 -1.74 16.41 -0.26
C VAL A 59 -1.11 15.41 -1.23
N SER A 60 -0.62 15.90 -2.36
CA SER A 60 0.12 15.10 -3.34
C SER A 60 1.42 14.53 -2.76
N TRP A 61 2.23 15.37 -2.12
CA TRP A 61 3.47 14.94 -1.45
C TRP A 61 3.21 13.95 -0.32
N LEU A 62 2.21 14.21 0.53
CA LEU A 62 1.82 13.32 1.63
C LEU A 62 1.41 11.95 1.09
N ARG A 63 0.62 11.91 0.01
CA ARG A 63 0.15 10.66 -0.62
C ARG A 63 1.31 9.84 -1.18
N MET A 64 2.19 10.46 -1.97
CA MET A 64 3.36 9.77 -2.53
C MET A 64 4.31 9.29 -1.43
N GLY A 65 4.62 10.16 -0.46
CA GLY A 65 5.47 9.83 0.68
C GLY A 65 4.92 8.66 1.49
N TYR A 66 3.60 8.64 1.72
CA TYR A 66 2.91 7.56 2.40
C TYR A 66 3.02 6.22 1.65
N GLY A 67 2.76 6.22 0.34
CA GLY A 67 2.89 5.03 -0.49
C GLY A 67 4.31 4.47 -0.50
N ILE A 68 5.32 5.34 -0.64
CA ILE A 68 6.74 4.97 -0.59
C ILE A 68 7.11 4.42 0.80
N ALA A 69 6.67 5.08 1.88
CA ALA A 69 6.94 4.65 3.24
C ALA A 69 6.37 3.25 3.51
N TRP A 70 5.15 2.95 3.03
CA TRP A 70 4.58 1.61 3.12
C TRP A 70 5.38 0.57 2.35
N LEU A 71 5.81 0.89 1.13
CA LEU A 71 6.62 -0.01 0.32
C LEU A 71 7.96 -0.33 1.01
N LEU A 72 8.67 0.70 1.50
CA LEU A 72 9.93 0.53 2.21
C LEU A 72 9.75 -0.20 3.55
N GLY A 73 8.71 0.14 4.31
CA GLY A 73 8.38 -0.54 5.57
C GLY A 73 8.02 -2.00 5.36
N GLY A 74 7.25 -2.31 4.31
CA GLY A 74 6.93 -3.67 3.91
C GLY A 74 8.17 -4.48 3.56
N LEU A 75 9.12 -3.91 2.82
CA LEU A 75 10.40 -4.54 2.53
C LEU A 75 11.26 -4.74 3.80
N ALA A 76 11.27 -3.77 4.71
CA ALA A 76 12.00 -3.88 5.98
C ALA A 76 11.47 -5.04 6.85
N VAL A 77 10.15 -5.25 6.85
CA VAL A 77 9.50 -6.36 7.57
C VAL A 77 9.99 -7.74 7.12
N TYR A 78 10.44 -7.90 5.87
CA TYR A 78 10.99 -9.19 5.41
C TYR A 78 12.33 -9.56 6.08
N ARG A 79 13.06 -8.57 6.58
CA ARG A 79 14.29 -8.78 7.36
C ARG A 79 14.02 -9.16 8.81
N SER A 80 12.77 -9.04 9.28
CA SER A 80 12.38 -9.37 10.64
C SER A 80 12.15 -10.88 10.86
N GLY A 81 12.13 -11.30 12.13
CA GLY A 81 11.75 -12.66 12.55
C GLY A 81 10.25 -12.94 12.57
N LEU A 82 9.42 -12.06 11.97
CA LEU A 82 7.96 -12.21 11.99
C LEU A 82 7.48 -13.46 11.22
N PRO A 83 6.27 -13.99 11.55
CA PRO A 83 5.69 -15.11 10.83
C PRO A 83 5.55 -14.82 9.33
N GLU A 84 5.84 -15.82 8.49
CA GLU A 84 5.85 -15.63 7.02
C GLU A 84 4.48 -15.24 6.44
N TRP A 85 3.38 -15.78 6.99
CA TRP A 85 2.03 -15.35 6.60
C TRP A 85 1.79 -13.87 6.91
N PHE A 86 2.33 -13.35 8.01
CA PHE A 86 2.18 -11.96 8.40
C PHE A 86 3.02 -11.03 7.49
N LYS A 87 4.23 -11.45 7.11
CA LYS A 87 5.04 -10.75 6.10
C LYS A 87 4.34 -10.67 4.74
N ALA A 88 3.67 -11.73 4.33
CA ALA A 88 2.88 -11.75 3.10
C ALA A 88 1.69 -10.78 3.20
N SER A 89 0.97 -10.76 4.31
CA SER A 89 -0.12 -9.79 4.56
C SER A 89 0.37 -8.34 4.51
N ILE A 90 1.52 -8.06 5.11
CA ILE A 90 2.13 -6.72 5.07
C ILE A 90 2.56 -6.36 3.65
N LEU A 91 3.09 -7.31 2.87
CA LEU A 91 3.41 -7.08 1.47
C LEU A 91 2.17 -6.70 0.65
N ALA A 92 1.04 -7.39 0.86
CA ALA A 92 -0.22 -7.06 0.18
C ALA A 92 -0.64 -5.61 0.50
N GLY A 93 -0.64 -5.25 1.78
CA GLY A 93 -0.94 -3.88 2.21
C GLY A 93 0.02 -2.85 1.60
N ALA A 94 1.32 -3.09 1.71
CA ALA A 94 2.35 -2.19 1.21
C ALA A 94 2.24 -1.92 -0.30
N LEU A 95 2.06 -2.99 -1.09
CA LEU A 95 1.88 -2.87 -2.54
C LEU A 95 0.58 -2.16 -2.88
N THR A 96 -0.53 -2.50 -2.21
CA THR A 96 -1.83 -1.87 -2.48
C THR A 96 -1.80 -0.38 -2.16
N SER A 97 -1.25 0.00 -1.00
CA SER A 97 -1.16 1.40 -0.59
C SER A 97 -0.25 2.20 -1.51
N PHE A 98 0.84 1.59 -1.99
CA PHE A 98 1.69 2.18 -3.02
C PHE A 98 0.93 2.36 -4.35
N PHE A 99 0.24 1.33 -4.84
CA PHE A 99 -0.53 1.40 -6.09
C PHE A 99 -1.69 2.37 -6.01
N ALA A 100 -2.40 2.44 -4.88
CA ALA A 100 -3.45 3.43 -4.63
C ALA A 100 -2.87 4.86 -4.63
N ALA A 101 -1.78 5.08 -3.91
CA ALA A 101 -1.14 6.40 -3.83
C ALA A 101 -0.66 6.89 -5.21
N PHE A 102 0.10 6.06 -5.92
CA PHE A 102 0.62 6.38 -7.24
C PHE A 102 -0.46 6.40 -8.31
N GLY A 103 -1.46 5.52 -8.21
CA GLY A 103 -2.56 5.45 -9.17
C GLY A 103 -3.38 6.72 -9.20
N VAL A 104 -3.73 7.26 -8.03
CA VAL A 104 -4.45 8.55 -7.97
C VAL A 104 -3.52 9.71 -8.36
N GLN A 105 -2.23 9.65 -8.01
CA GLN A 105 -1.28 10.72 -8.35
C GLN A 105 -0.99 10.82 -9.86
N LEU A 106 -0.89 9.68 -10.54
CA LEU A 106 -0.54 9.60 -11.96
C LEU A 106 -1.77 9.35 -12.84
N TYR A 107 -2.98 9.62 -12.33
CA TYR A 107 -4.24 9.34 -13.03
C TYR A 107 -4.32 10.05 -14.39
N GLU A 108 -3.78 11.27 -14.49
CA GLU A 108 -3.71 12.04 -15.74
C GLU A 108 -2.68 11.48 -16.74
N MET A 109 -1.75 10.62 -16.29
CA MET A 109 -0.70 10.00 -17.08
C MET A 109 -0.80 8.46 -17.02
N PRO A 110 -1.88 7.87 -17.57
CA PRO A 110 -2.20 6.45 -17.39
C PRO A 110 -1.10 5.51 -17.91
N MET A 111 -0.41 5.87 -19.00
CA MET A 111 0.71 5.08 -19.51
C MET A 111 1.89 5.00 -18.52
N ILE A 112 2.21 6.12 -17.86
CA ILE A 112 3.28 6.17 -16.85
C ILE A 112 2.85 5.39 -15.61
N MET A 113 1.60 5.59 -15.16
CA MET A 113 1.01 4.84 -14.05
C MET A 113 1.12 3.33 -14.27
N THR A 114 0.65 2.83 -15.41
CA THR A 114 0.71 1.40 -15.75
C THR A 114 2.15 0.90 -15.80
N GLY A 115 3.07 1.67 -16.40
CA GLY A 115 4.49 1.33 -16.44
C GLY A 115 5.11 1.16 -15.05
N VAL A 116 4.85 2.10 -14.13
CA VAL A 116 5.35 2.04 -12.75
C VAL A 116 4.77 0.84 -12.00
N ILE A 117 3.45 0.60 -12.10
CA ILE A 117 2.80 -0.54 -11.43
C ILE A 117 3.37 -1.87 -11.93
N ILE A 118 3.50 -2.05 -13.25
CA ILE A 118 4.07 -3.27 -13.83
C ILE A 118 5.51 -3.47 -13.36
N LEU A 119 6.33 -2.41 -13.34
CA LEU A 119 7.72 -2.47 -12.90
C LEU A 119 7.81 -2.91 -11.43
N VAL A 120 6.99 -2.34 -10.55
CA VAL A 120 6.98 -2.70 -9.12
C VAL A 120 6.48 -4.13 -8.90
N ILE A 121 5.45 -4.58 -9.64
CA ILE A 121 5.01 -5.98 -9.60
C ILE A 121 6.13 -6.92 -10.05
N ALA A 122 6.77 -6.64 -11.19
CA ALA A 122 7.87 -7.44 -11.70
C ALA A 122 9.03 -7.50 -10.71
N ALA A 123 9.40 -6.35 -10.12
CA ALA A 123 10.44 -6.28 -9.09
C ALA A 123 10.08 -7.12 -7.85
N ALA A 124 8.84 -7.03 -7.38
CA ALA A 124 8.35 -7.82 -6.24
C ALA A 124 8.39 -9.33 -6.55
N LEU A 125 7.94 -9.76 -7.73
CA LEU A 125 7.96 -11.16 -8.15
C LEU A 125 9.39 -11.69 -8.28
N VAL A 126 10.29 -10.96 -8.93
CA VAL A 126 11.71 -11.33 -9.05
C VAL A 126 12.36 -11.43 -7.68
N TRP A 127 12.05 -10.51 -6.77
CA TRP A 127 12.58 -10.52 -5.42
C TRP A 127 12.07 -11.71 -4.59
N LEU A 128 10.77 -12.01 -4.65
CA LEU A 128 10.18 -13.19 -4.02
C LEU A 128 10.75 -14.50 -4.57
N TYR A 129 11.00 -14.54 -5.88
CA TYR A 129 11.65 -15.69 -6.54
C TYR A 129 13.07 -15.90 -6.04
N LYS A 130 13.89 -14.84 -6.00
CA LYS A 130 15.27 -14.89 -5.46
C LYS A 130 15.33 -15.35 -4.00
N MET A 131 14.29 -15.05 -3.22
CA MET A 131 14.19 -15.48 -1.82
C MET A 131 13.57 -16.87 -1.63
N HIS A 132 13.23 -17.58 -2.71
CA HIS A 132 12.56 -18.89 -2.67
C HIS A 132 11.32 -18.92 -1.75
N LYS A 133 10.53 -17.83 -1.75
CA LYS A 133 9.35 -17.70 -0.90
C LYS A 133 8.24 -18.65 -1.31
N LYS A 134 7.37 -18.98 -0.34
CA LYS A 134 6.22 -19.88 -0.55
C LYS A 134 5.13 -19.21 -1.41
N TRP A 135 4.27 -20.03 -2.02
CA TRP A 135 3.23 -19.58 -2.95
C TRP A 135 2.33 -18.46 -2.40
N TYR A 136 2.04 -18.45 -1.09
CA TYR A 136 1.14 -17.45 -0.49
C TYR A 136 1.72 -16.04 -0.49
N HIS A 137 3.04 -15.85 -0.66
CA HIS A 137 3.62 -14.52 -0.89
C HIS A 137 3.29 -13.99 -2.29
N TYR A 138 3.22 -14.86 -3.30
CA TYR A 138 2.78 -14.49 -4.64
C TYR A 138 1.27 -14.22 -4.67
N TYR A 139 0.51 -14.98 -3.89
CA TYR A 139 -0.91 -14.72 -3.67
C TYR A 139 -1.17 -13.34 -3.04
N ALA A 140 -0.31 -12.88 -2.11
CA ALA A 140 -0.39 -11.53 -1.57
C ALA A 140 -0.22 -10.44 -2.65
N VAL A 141 0.65 -10.66 -3.65
CA VAL A 141 0.77 -9.75 -4.81
C VAL A 141 -0.53 -9.73 -5.62
N ALA A 142 -1.16 -10.89 -5.83
CA ALA A 142 -2.44 -10.97 -6.53
C ALA A 142 -3.57 -10.24 -5.77
N ILE A 143 -3.64 -10.39 -4.43
CA ILE A 143 -4.55 -9.61 -3.58
C ILE A 143 -4.31 -8.12 -3.78
N ALA A 144 -3.04 -7.68 -3.79
CA ALA A 144 -2.73 -6.27 -3.93
C ALA A 144 -3.18 -5.69 -5.26
N ILE A 145 -2.99 -6.43 -6.36
CA ILE A 145 -3.47 -6.04 -7.69
C ILE A 145 -5.00 -5.92 -7.69
N ALA A 146 -5.70 -6.95 -7.19
CA ALA A 146 -7.16 -6.95 -7.14
C ALA A 146 -7.73 -5.82 -6.28
N ALA A 147 -7.17 -5.61 -5.09
CA ALA A 147 -7.59 -4.54 -4.18
C ALA A 147 -7.34 -3.15 -4.77
N SER A 148 -6.20 -2.96 -5.44
CA SER A 148 -5.87 -1.68 -6.09
C SER A 148 -6.75 -1.41 -7.29
N ALA A 149 -7.05 -2.44 -8.11
CA ALA A 149 -7.97 -2.31 -9.23
C ALA A 149 -9.38 -1.92 -8.74
N PHE A 150 -9.86 -2.53 -7.66
CA PHE A 150 -11.13 -2.16 -7.04
C PHE A 150 -11.14 -0.71 -6.52
N TYR A 151 -10.00 -0.24 -5.98
CA TYR A 151 -9.87 1.13 -5.49
C TYR A 151 -9.78 2.18 -6.59
N LEU A 152 -9.06 1.89 -7.68
CA LEU A 152 -8.80 2.85 -8.77
C LEU A 152 -9.91 2.89 -9.83
N PHE A 153 -10.68 1.81 -9.98
CA PHE A 153 -11.82 1.74 -10.89
C PHE A 153 -13.12 1.51 -10.10
N PRO A 154 -13.52 2.44 -9.23
CA PRO A 154 -14.87 2.43 -8.69
C PRO A 154 -15.80 2.81 -9.85
N TYR A 155 -16.75 1.92 -10.14
CA TYR A 155 -17.79 2.01 -11.18
C TYR A 155 -18.25 3.42 -11.56
#